data_AF-A0A3C0JFL9-F1
#
_entry.id   AF-A0A3C0JFL9-F1
#
_cell.length_a   1.000
_cell.length_b   1.000
_cell.length_c   1.000
_cell.angle_alpha   90.00
_cell.angle_beta   90.00
_cell.angle_gamma   90.00
#
_symmetry.space_group_name_H-M   'P 1'
#
loop_
_entity.id
_entity.type
_entity.pdbx_description
1 polymer ?
#
loop_
_entity_poly.entity_id
_entity_poly.type
_entity_poly.pdbx_seq_one_letter_code
_entity_poly.pdbx_strand_id
1 'polypeptide(L)'
;MHKIKLNNVFIVFFILFLTASIALAAQHKPAEVKAGSIDLNHYQLESRIDLAEIQDDLSGITFSPVTQSLFAVTNEPPQIVELSLEG
;
A
#
# COMPACT_ATOMS: atom_id res chain seq x y z
N MET A 1 10.30 -61.03 17.73
CA MET A 1 10.07 -59.64 18.21
C MET A 1 10.25 -58.69 17.02
N HIS A 2 9.19 -58.35 16.29
CA HIS A 2 9.25 -57.58 15.02
C HIS A 2 8.36 -56.33 15.13
N LYS A 3 8.85 -55.29 15.82
CA LYS A 3 8.12 -54.02 16.01
C LYS A 3 8.62 -52.86 15.13
N ILE A 4 9.63 -53.08 14.29
CA ILE A 4 10.38 -52.00 13.60
C ILE A 4 9.77 -51.60 12.23
N LYS A 5 8.89 -52.39 11.61
CA LYS A 5 8.35 -52.04 10.28
C LYS A 5 7.15 -51.08 10.31
N LEU A 6 6.30 -51.16 11.34
CA LEU A 6 5.05 -50.41 11.38
C LEU A 6 5.28 -48.91 11.62
N ASN A 7 6.21 -48.56 12.52
CA ASN A 7 6.53 -47.17 12.85
C ASN A 7 7.13 -46.40 11.67
N ASN A 8 7.97 -47.06 10.87
CA ASN A 8 8.59 -46.44 9.69
C ASN A 8 7.57 -46.17 8.59
N VAL A 9 6.58 -47.06 8.44
CA VAL A 9 5.47 -46.86 7.50
C VAL A 9 4.59 -45.67 7.92
N PHE A 10 4.27 -45.56 9.22
CA PHE A 10 3.55 -44.39 9.75
C PHE A 10 4.33 -43.08 9.56
N ILE A 11 5.64 -43.08 9.77
CA ILE A 11 6.49 -41.91 9.54
C ILE A 11 6.49 -41.50 8.07
N VAL A 12 6.57 -42.46 7.14
CA VAL A 12 6.51 -42.17 5.70
C VAL A 12 5.16 -41.57 5.30
N PHE A 13 4.05 -42.13 5.79
CA PHE A 13 2.72 -41.56 5.54
C PHE A 13 2.56 -40.16 6.14
N PHE A 14 3.10 -39.92 7.33
CA PHE A 14 3.08 -38.60 7.95
C PHE A 14 3.88 -37.57 7.15
N ILE A 15 5.08 -37.93 6.66
CA ILE A 15 5.90 -37.06 5.81
C ILE A 15 5.19 -36.79 4.48
N LEU A 16 4.56 -37.81 3.88
CA LEU A 16 3.81 -37.66 2.63
C LEU A 16 2.60 -36.74 2.80
N PHE A 17 1.88 -36.85 3.92
CA PHE A 17 0.77 -35.97 4.26
C PHE A 17 1.22 -34.53 4.53
N LEU A 18 2.34 -34.36 5.24
CA LEU A 18 2.91 -33.05 5.55
C LEU A 18 3.36 -32.33 4.27
N THR A 19 4.06 -33.03 3.39
CA THR A 19 4.52 -32.47 2.11
C THR A 19 3.36 -32.16 1.15
N ALA A 20 2.33 -33.01 1.10
CA ALA A 20 1.12 -32.75 0.34
C ALA A 20 0.37 -31.49 0.83
N SER A 21 0.30 -31.30 2.15
CA SER A 21 -0.36 -30.12 2.76
C SER A 21 0.37 -28.82 2.41
N ILE A 22 1.72 -28.84 2.48
CA ILE A 22 2.55 -27.68 2.11
C ILE A 22 2.41 -27.37 0.62
N ALA A 23 2.43 -28.40 -0.24
CA ALA A 23 2.27 -28.22 -1.68
C ALA A 23 0.90 -27.62 -2.05
N LEU A 24 -0.16 -28.01 -1.34
CA LEU A 24 -1.50 -27.48 -1.56
C LEU A 24 -1.62 -26.02 -1.08
N ALA A 25 -1.01 -25.68 0.06
CA ALA A 25 -0.96 -24.30 0.55
C ALA A 25 -0.16 -23.37 -0.38
N ALA A 26 0.90 -23.87 -1.01
CA ALA A 26 1.72 -23.11 -1.96
C ALA A 26 1.00 -22.76 -3.28
N GLN A 27 -0.13 -23.40 -3.60
CA GLN A 27 -0.94 -23.06 -4.79
C GLN A 27 -1.82 -21.83 -4.59
N HIS A 28 -1.93 -21.28 -3.36
CA HIS A 28 -2.57 -19.99 -3.14
C HIS A 28 -1.68 -18.87 -3.69
N LYS A 29 -1.71 -18.69 -5.02
CA LYS A 29 -1.29 -17.43 -5.63
C LYS A 29 -2.22 -16.36 -5.08
N PRO A 30 -1.75 -15.36 -4.31
CA PRO A 30 -2.60 -14.23 -3.97
C PRO A 30 -3.15 -13.70 -5.29
N ALA A 31 -4.47 -13.46 -5.35
CA ALA A 31 -5.06 -12.82 -6.51
C ALA A 31 -4.24 -11.56 -6.78
N GLU A 32 -3.58 -11.51 -7.93
CA GLU A 32 -2.84 -10.33 -8.38
C GLU A 32 -3.89 -9.24 -8.57
N VAL A 33 -4.12 -8.47 -7.51
CA VAL A 33 -4.94 -7.27 -7.60
C VAL A 33 -4.11 -6.31 -8.44
N LYS A 34 -4.28 -6.40 -9.76
CA LYS A 34 -3.98 -5.32 -10.71
C LYS A 34 -4.94 -4.17 -10.45
N ALA A 35 -4.96 -3.64 -9.24
CA ALA A 35 -5.29 -2.25 -9.06
C ALA A 35 -4.22 -1.53 -9.87
N GLY A 36 -4.61 -0.87 -10.97
CA GLY A 36 -3.68 -0.20 -11.87
C GLY A 36 -2.81 0.74 -11.06
N SER A 37 -1.61 0.30 -10.72
CA SER A 37 -0.66 1.13 -10.00
C SER A 37 -0.28 2.24 -10.94
N ILE A 38 -0.38 3.48 -10.47
CA ILE A 38 0.18 4.61 -11.19
C ILE A 38 1.70 4.38 -11.20
N ASP A 39 2.29 4.26 -12.38
CA ASP A 39 3.73 4.19 -12.53
C ASP A 39 4.33 5.59 -12.36
N LEU A 40 4.85 5.85 -11.16
CA LEU A 40 5.43 7.13 -10.78
C LEU A 40 6.77 7.41 -11.51
N ASN A 41 7.42 6.42 -12.14
CA ASN A 41 8.68 6.64 -12.85
C ASN A 41 8.54 7.57 -14.06
N HIS A 42 7.31 7.71 -14.59
CA HIS A 42 6.99 8.63 -15.67
C HIS A 42 6.72 10.07 -15.20
N TYR A 43 6.65 10.30 -13.89
CA TYR A 43 6.39 11.63 -13.33
C TYR A 43 7.72 12.23 -12.84
N GLN A 44 7.98 13.47 -13.24
CA GLN A 44 9.09 14.26 -12.72
C GLN A 44 8.55 15.49 -12.04
N LEU A 45 9.21 15.90 -10.95
CA LEU A 45 8.92 17.15 -10.29
C LEU A 45 9.35 18.30 -11.20
N GLU A 46 8.39 19.02 -11.76
CA GLU A 46 8.66 20.18 -12.62
C GLU A 46 8.90 21.44 -11.78
N SER A 47 8.08 21.66 -10.77
CA SER A 47 8.18 22.81 -9.88
C SER A 47 7.76 22.47 -8.46
N ARG A 48 8.26 23.27 -7.51
CA ARG A 48 7.90 23.22 -6.09
C ARG A 48 7.76 24.64 -5.60
N ILE A 49 6.68 24.89 -4.87
CA ILE A 49 6.40 26.16 -4.19
C ILE A 49 6.38 25.84 -2.70
N ASP A 50 7.10 26.62 -1.90
CA ASP A 50 7.06 26.51 -0.45
C ASP A 50 6.02 27.49 0.09
N LEU A 51 5.06 26.99 0.88
CA LEU A 51 3.98 27.78 1.46
C LEU A 51 4.44 28.33 2.82
N ALA A 52 5.10 29.50 2.82
CA ALA A 52 5.70 30.07 4.02
C ALA A 52 4.69 30.33 5.17
N GLU A 53 3.43 30.59 4.82
CA GLU A 53 2.37 30.90 5.79
C GLU A 53 1.74 29.64 6.43
N ILE A 54 1.94 28.46 5.83
CA ILE A 54 1.43 27.17 6.33
C ILE A 54 2.63 26.34 6.78
N GLN A 55 2.99 26.48 8.05
CA GLN A 55 4.21 25.88 8.60
C GLN A 55 4.12 24.36 8.74
N ASP A 56 2.93 23.81 9.02
CA ASP A 56 2.68 22.37 9.17
C ASP A 56 1.19 22.03 8.94
N ASP A 57 0.88 20.74 8.81
CA ASP A 57 -0.48 20.15 8.80
C ASP A 57 -1.40 20.45 7.60
N LEU A 58 -0.83 20.78 6.44
CA LEU A 58 -1.59 20.79 5.18
C LEU A 58 -2.10 19.37 4.88
N SER A 59 -3.41 19.19 5.03
CA SER A 59 -4.05 17.87 4.93
C SER A 59 -4.76 17.66 3.59
N GLY A 60 -5.11 18.74 2.90
CA GLY A 60 -5.77 18.68 1.60
C GLY A 60 -5.68 19.99 0.84
N ILE A 61 -5.64 19.89 -0.49
CA ILE A 61 -5.63 21.02 -1.40
C ILE A 61 -6.55 20.73 -2.59
N THR A 62 -7.30 21.72 -3.05
CA THR A 62 -8.13 21.62 -4.25
C THR A 62 -8.07 22.92 -5.05
N PHE A 63 -8.31 22.82 -6.35
CA PHE A 63 -8.34 23.96 -7.27
C PHE A 63 -9.78 24.46 -7.46
N SER A 64 -9.98 25.77 -7.35
CA SER A 64 -11.23 26.44 -7.69
C SER A 64 -11.13 27.09 -9.08
N PRO A 65 -11.85 26.60 -10.09
CA PRO A 65 -11.83 27.22 -11.42
C PRO A 65 -12.57 28.57 -11.46
N VAL A 66 -13.39 28.88 -10.46
CA VAL A 66 -14.18 30.13 -10.39
C VAL A 66 -13.30 31.31 -9.97
N THR A 67 -12.47 31.10 -8.95
CA THR A 67 -11.58 32.11 -8.38
C THR A 67 -10.15 32.01 -8.91
N GLN A 68 -9.82 30.93 -9.62
CA GLN A 68 -8.48 30.59 -10.09
C GLN A 68 -7.46 30.51 -8.94
N SER A 69 -7.89 29.96 -7.80
CA SER A 69 -7.11 29.85 -6.56
C SER A 69 -7.11 28.42 -6.03
N LEU A 70 -6.21 28.15 -5.09
CA LEU A 70 -6.15 26.90 -4.34
C LEU A 70 -6.84 27.08 -2.99
N PHE A 71 -7.65 26.10 -2.60
CA PHE A 71 -8.19 26.02 -1.25
C PHE A 71 -7.45 24.91 -0.50
N ALA A 72 -6.86 25.29 0.62
CA ALA A 72 -6.09 24.43 1.51
C ALA A 72 -6.86 24.21 2.81
N VAL A 73 -6.75 22.99 3.37
CA VAL A 73 -7.25 22.67 4.72
C VAL A 73 -6.10 22.24 5.62
N THR A 74 -6.04 22.82 6.81
CA THR A 74 -5.11 22.43 7.88
C THR A 74 -5.86 21.64 8.95
N ASN A 75 -5.16 20.78 9.69
CA ASN A 75 -5.77 20.00 10.78
C ASN A 75 -5.56 20.60 12.18
N GLU A 76 -4.39 21.19 12.48
CA GLU A 76 -4.10 21.75 13.81
C GLU A 76 -3.37 23.11 13.73
N PRO A 77 -4.08 24.25 13.94
CA PRO A 77 -5.52 24.38 14.11
C PRO A 77 -6.29 24.12 12.79
N PRO A 78 -7.57 23.70 12.87
CA PRO A 78 -8.38 23.51 11.68
C PRO A 78 -8.73 24.85 11.04
N GLN A 79 -8.24 25.07 9.81
CA GLN A 79 -8.46 26.28 9.04
C GLN A 79 -8.70 25.95 7.57
N ILE A 80 -9.39 26.86 6.87
CA ILE A 80 -9.49 26.88 5.41
C ILE A 80 -8.79 28.14 4.95
N VAL A 81 -7.81 27.97 4.06
CA VAL A 81 -7.00 29.07 3.53
C VAL A 81 -7.15 29.10 2.01
N GLU A 82 -7.36 30.29 1.44
CA GLU A 82 -7.32 30.50 0.00
C GLU A 82 -5.93 31.01 -0.38
N LEU A 83 -5.29 30.34 -1.34
CA LEU A 83 -3.94 30.57 -1.79
C LEU A 83 -3.92 30.93 -3.28
N SER A 84 -2.95 31.74 -3.66
CA SER A 84 -2.67 32.00 -5.07
C SER A 84 -2.06 30.75 -5.75
N LEU A 85 -1.99 30.72 -7.08
CA LEU A 85 -1.28 29.64 -7.79
C LEU A 85 0.23 29.77 -7.67
N GLU A 86 0.70 30.94 -7.25
CA GLU A 86 2.10 31.30 -7.05
C GLU A 86 2.60 30.93 -5.63
N GLY A 87 1.69 30.56 -4.72
CA GLY A 87 1.94 30.40 -3.29
C GLY A 87 1.54 31.65 -2.54
#